data_AF-A0A7Y9L5N8-F1
#
_entry.id   AF-A0A7Y9L5N8-F1
#
_cell.length_a   1.000
_cell.length_b   1.000
_cell.length_c   1.000
_cell.angle_alpha   90.00
_cell.angle_beta   90.00
_cell.angle_gamma   90.00
#
_symmetry.space_group_name_H-M   'P 1'
#
loop_
_entity.id
_entity.type
_entity.pdbx_description
1 polymer ?
#
loop_
_entity_poly.entity_id
_entity_poly.type
_entity_poly.pdbx_seq_one_letter_code
_entity_poly.pdbx_strand_id
1 'polypeptide(L)'
;MAKHTPPSDSQLKSSLEFTKTPTDKFAIFTTNVLGSMAFLLGSLAFFAAWIIWNLFTPNPFDRFPFPVLEMVVSLFAIILSVTVLINQNRQGHMDKVRQQVDFEVNVRAENEITMVLNMLHEIHQKLGLKTEEDKELEEMKEMTDVKQIHQTIDEEQSGSLNKN
;
A
#
# COMPACT_ATOMS: atom_id res chain seq x y z
N MET A 1 -6.27 39.70 21.31
CA MET A 1 -7.42 39.02 20.68
C MET A 1 -7.21 39.01 19.17
N ALA A 2 -6.64 37.93 18.63
CA ALA A 2 -6.48 37.76 17.18
C ALA A 2 -7.73 37.07 16.62
N LYS A 3 -8.42 37.74 15.68
CA LYS A 3 -9.66 37.27 15.06
C LYS A 3 -9.33 36.15 14.08
N HIS A 4 -9.69 34.92 14.42
CA HIS A 4 -9.55 33.76 13.55
C HIS A 4 -10.73 33.76 12.56
N THR A 5 -10.53 34.34 11.38
CA THR A 5 -11.50 34.25 10.27
C THR A 5 -11.40 32.86 9.62
N PRO A 6 -12.51 32.13 9.45
CA PRO A 6 -12.49 30.83 8.80
C PRO A 6 -12.12 30.97 7.31
N PRO A 7 -11.38 30.01 6.73
CA PRO A 7 -10.97 30.07 5.34
C PRO A 7 -12.19 30.04 4.40
N SER A 8 -12.21 30.96 3.45
CA SER A 8 -13.25 31.12 2.42
C SER A 8 -13.38 29.87 1.54
N ASP A 9 -14.61 29.43 1.28
CA ASP A 9 -14.94 28.29 0.40
C ASP A 9 -14.31 28.39 -1.01
N SER A 10 -13.99 29.60 -1.47
CA SER A 10 -13.28 29.84 -2.73
C SER A 10 -11.82 29.38 -2.70
N GLN A 11 -11.15 29.47 -1.54
CA GLN A 11 -9.78 29.01 -1.33
C GLN A 11 -9.71 27.48 -1.27
N LEU A 12 -10.71 26.85 -0.65
CA LEU A 12 -10.84 25.38 -0.63
C LEU A 12 -11.07 24.80 -2.03
N LYS A 13 -11.87 25.48 -2.86
CA LYS A 13 -12.10 25.06 -4.25
C LYS A 13 -10.86 25.26 -5.15
N SER A 14 -10.07 26.32 -4.96
CA SER A 14 -8.84 26.50 -5.73
C SER A 14 -7.74 25.49 -5.38
N SER A 15 -7.65 25.06 -4.11
CA SER A 15 -6.70 24.03 -3.70
C SER A 15 -7.12 22.61 -4.13
N LEU A 16 -8.41 22.39 -4.42
CA LEU A 16 -8.93 21.17 -5.04
C LEU A 16 -8.90 21.21 -6.59
N GLU A 17 -8.83 22.39 -7.20
CA GLU A 17 -8.81 22.54 -8.67
C GLU A 17 -7.41 22.67 -9.30
N PHE A 18 -6.35 22.89 -8.51
CA PHE A 18 -5.00 23.12 -9.06
C PHE A 18 -4.27 21.85 -9.53
N THR A 19 -4.88 20.66 -9.42
CA THR A 19 -4.33 19.41 -10.00
C THR A 19 -5.22 18.90 -11.14
N LYS A 20 -5.73 19.79 -12.00
CA LYS A 20 -6.32 19.39 -13.30
C LYS A 20 -5.29 19.45 -14.42
N THR A 21 -4.13 18.86 -14.21
CA THR A 21 -3.19 18.61 -15.30
C THR A 21 -3.76 17.47 -16.17
N PRO A 22 -3.71 17.52 -17.51
CA PRO A 22 -4.16 16.42 -18.36
C PRO A 22 -3.50 15.08 -18.00
N THR A 23 -2.29 15.11 -17.42
CA THR A 23 -1.57 13.97 -16.86
C THR A 23 -2.31 13.25 -15.73
N ASP A 24 -3.12 13.94 -14.92
CA ASP A 24 -3.82 13.32 -13.79
C ASP A 24 -5.02 12.48 -14.26
N LYS A 25 -5.65 12.88 -15.38
CA LYS A 25 -6.67 12.06 -16.06
C LYS A 25 -6.06 10.81 -16.71
N PHE A 26 -4.88 10.94 -17.31
CA PHE A 26 -4.14 9.78 -17.82
C PHE A 26 -3.69 8.87 -16.67
N ALA A 27 -3.28 9.40 -15.53
CA ALA A 27 -2.91 8.61 -14.36
C ALA A 27 -4.12 7.82 -13.82
N ILE A 28 -5.28 8.47 -13.62
CA ILE A 28 -6.50 7.79 -13.13
C ILE A 28 -7.03 6.76 -14.14
N PHE A 29 -6.97 7.06 -15.45
CA PHE A 29 -7.35 6.12 -16.50
C PHE A 29 -6.38 4.93 -16.57
N THR A 30 -5.08 5.18 -16.54
CA THR A 30 -4.03 4.16 -16.57
C THR A 30 -4.13 3.24 -15.35
N THR A 31 -4.30 3.79 -14.14
CA THR A 31 -4.42 3.00 -12.90
C THR A 31 -5.67 2.12 -12.89
N ASN A 32 -6.82 2.61 -13.36
CA ASN A 32 -8.06 1.81 -13.41
C ASN A 32 -8.11 0.84 -14.59
N VAL A 33 -7.47 1.16 -15.72
CA VAL A 33 -7.51 0.31 -16.92
C VAL A 33 -6.47 -0.80 -16.85
N LEU A 34 -5.24 -0.52 -16.43
CA LEU A 34 -4.18 -1.54 -16.37
C LEU A 34 -4.32 -2.49 -15.17
N GLY A 35 -5.07 -2.11 -14.13
CA GLY A 35 -5.40 -2.96 -13.00
C GLY A 35 -6.71 -3.74 -13.14
N SER A 36 -7.48 -3.52 -14.21
CA SER A 36 -8.82 -4.10 -14.36
C SER A 36 -8.80 -5.37 -15.22
N MET A 37 -9.54 -6.39 -14.75
CA MET A 37 -9.79 -7.63 -15.50
C MET A 37 -10.37 -7.36 -16.90
N ALA A 38 -11.06 -6.23 -17.08
CA ALA A 38 -11.63 -5.81 -18.36
C ALA A 38 -10.57 -5.53 -19.45
N PHE A 39 -9.39 -5.03 -19.08
CA PHE A 39 -8.32 -4.74 -20.05
C PHE A 39 -7.67 -6.02 -20.57
N LEU A 40 -7.47 -7.01 -19.70
CA LEU A 40 -6.98 -8.32 -20.09
C LEU A 40 -7.96 -9.03 -21.04
N LEU A 41 -9.26 -8.96 -20.75
CA LEU A 41 -10.30 -9.49 -21.64
C LEU A 41 -10.33 -8.75 -22.99
N GLY A 42 -10.17 -7.43 -22.98
CA GLY A 42 -10.13 -6.61 -24.20
C GLY A 42 -8.92 -6.90 -25.08
N SER A 43 -7.73 -7.06 -24.51
CA SER A 43 -6.52 -7.41 -25.26
C SER A 43 -6.61 -8.82 -25.85
N LEU A 44 -7.15 -9.78 -25.10
CA LEU A 44 -7.40 -11.13 -25.60
C LEU A 44 -8.37 -11.13 -26.78
N ALA A 45 -9.47 -10.37 -26.67
CA ALA A 45 -10.43 -10.21 -27.76
C ALA A 45 -9.81 -9.55 -29.00
N PHE A 46 -8.96 -8.54 -28.81
CA PHE A 46 -8.21 -7.89 -29.89
C PHE A 46 -7.27 -8.88 -30.61
N PHE A 47 -6.49 -9.67 -29.87
CA PHE A 47 -5.61 -10.69 -30.47
C PHE A 47 -6.40 -11.76 -31.22
N ALA A 48 -7.51 -12.25 -30.64
CA ALA A 48 -8.37 -13.21 -31.30
C ALA A 48 -8.96 -12.64 -32.60
N ALA A 49 -9.45 -11.39 -32.56
CA ALA A 49 -9.98 -10.70 -33.74
C ALA A 49 -8.90 -10.52 -34.84
N TRP A 50 -7.67 -10.15 -34.46
CA TRP A 50 -6.55 -10.00 -35.40
C TRP A 50 -6.20 -11.31 -36.11
N ILE A 51 -6.09 -12.40 -35.34
CA ILE A 51 -5.79 -13.74 -35.87
C ILE A 51 -6.88 -14.19 -36.83
N ILE A 52 -8.16 -14.05 -36.43
CA ILE A 52 -9.31 -14.41 -37.27
C ILE A 52 -9.28 -13.59 -38.56
N TRP A 53 -9.17 -12.26 -38.47
CA TRP A 53 -9.14 -11.37 -39.62
C TRP A 53 -8.05 -11.78 -40.64
N ASN A 54 -6.85 -12.06 -40.14
CA ASN A 54 -5.73 -12.40 -41.00
C ASN A 54 -5.81 -13.83 -41.55
N LEU A 55 -6.50 -14.76 -40.87
CA LEU A 55 -6.71 -16.12 -41.36
C LEU A 55 -7.75 -16.19 -42.50
N PHE A 56 -8.80 -15.37 -42.42
CA PHE A 56 -9.88 -15.33 -43.43
C PHE A 56 -9.60 -14.37 -44.60
N THR A 57 -8.50 -13.61 -44.57
CA THR A 57 -8.12 -12.70 -45.65
C THR A 57 -7.30 -13.42 -46.73
N PRO A 58 -7.70 -13.38 -48.02
CA PRO A 58 -6.98 -14.07 -49.11
C PRO A 58 -5.54 -13.61 -49.32
N ASN A 59 -5.24 -12.34 -49.03
CA ASN A 59 -3.90 -11.78 -48.98
C ASN A 59 -3.59 -11.35 -47.53
N PRO A 60 -3.17 -12.29 -46.67
CA PRO A 60 -2.89 -11.99 -45.27
C PRO A 60 -1.77 -10.95 -45.18
N PHE A 61 -2.04 -9.87 -44.44
CA PHE A 61 -1.06 -8.82 -44.16
C PHE A 61 0.07 -9.36 -43.26
N ASP A 62 -0.25 -10.27 -42.34
CA ASP A 62 0.64 -10.81 -41.33
C ASP A 62 0.70 -12.35 -41.39
N ARG A 63 1.44 -12.92 -42.35
CA ARG A 63 1.48 -14.38 -42.55
C ARG A 63 1.97 -15.10 -41.29
N PHE A 64 1.37 -16.25 -41.00
CA PHE A 64 1.84 -17.15 -39.95
C PHE A 64 3.35 -17.36 -40.11
N PRO A 65 4.19 -17.02 -39.11
CA PRO A 65 3.92 -16.97 -37.66
C PRO A 65 3.54 -15.59 -37.03
N PHE A 66 2.98 -14.64 -37.78
CA PHE A 66 2.56 -13.29 -37.34
C PHE A 66 3.68 -12.33 -36.84
N PRO A 67 4.73 -12.05 -37.64
CA PRO A 67 5.83 -11.18 -37.21
C PRO A 67 5.42 -9.76 -36.78
N VAL A 68 4.39 -9.18 -37.40
CA VAL A 68 3.96 -7.81 -37.07
C VAL A 68 3.27 -7.77 -35.72
N LEU A 69 2.39 -8.75 -35.46
CA LEU A 69 1.73 -8.89 -34.16
C LEU A 69 2.75 -9.10 -33.04
N GLU A 70 3.71 -9.99 -33.24
CA GLU A 70 4.76 -10.30 -32.25
C GLU A 70 5.60 -9.07 -31.91
N MET A 71 5.99 -8.28 -32.92
CA MET A 71 6.72 -7.02 -32.71
C MET A 71 5.91 -6.04 -31.85
N VAL A 72 4.63 -5.82 -32.18
CA VAL A 72 3.77 -4.90 -31.42
C VAL A 72 3.56 -5.40 -29.98
N VAL A 73 3.33 -6.70 -29.81
CA VAL A 73 3.16 -7.32 -28.49
C VAL A 73 4.41 -7.18 -27.63
N SER A 74 5.61 -7.36 -28.20
CA SER A 74 6.86 -7.23 -27.45
C SER A 74 7.07 -5.81 -26.90
N LEU A 75 6.82 -4.79 -27.73
CA LEU A 75 6.89 -3.40 -27.31
C LEU A 75 5.84 -3.08 -26.25
N PHE A 76 4.62 -3.58 -26.44
CA PHE A 76 3.54 -3.41 -25.47
C PHE A 76 3.89 -4.05 -24.12
N ALA A 77 4.49 -5.25 -24.13
CA ALA A 77 4.90 -5.96 -22.93
C ALA A 77 5.98 -5.20 -22.13
N ILE A 78 6.93 -4.53 -22.79
CA ILE A 78 7.92 -3.68 -22.11
C ILE A 78 7.23 -2.52 -21.37
N ILE A 79 6.30 -1.84 -22.04
CA ILE A 79 5.54 -0.73 -21.44
C ILE A 79 4.71 -1.23 -20.25
N LEU A 80 4.05 -2.38 -20.39
CA LEU A 80 3.31 -3.02 -19.30
C LEU A 80 4.23 -3.35 -18.12
N SER A 81 5.39 -3.95 -18.36
CA SER A 81 6.35 -4.33 -17.33
C SER A 81 6.84 -3.11 -16.54
N VAL A 82 7.23 -2.04 -17.22
CA VAL A 82 7.65 -0.78 -16.57
C VAL A 82 6.50 -0.17 -15.77
N THR A 83 5.28 -0.18 -16.32
CA THR A 83 4.10 0.33 -15.62
C THR A 83 3.78 -0.48 -14.36
N VAL A 84 3.88 -1.80 -14.45
CA VAL A 84 3.74 -2.71 -13.30
C VAL A 84 4.83 -2.42 -12.27
N LEU A 85 6.09 -2.23 -12.69
CA LEU A 85 7.19 -1.91 -11.78
C LEU A 85 6.97 -0.58 -11.06
N ILE A 86 6.50 0.46 -11.76
CA ILE A 86 6.15 1.76 -11.16
C ILE A 86 5.01 1.57 -10.14
N ASN A 87 3.98 0.79 -10.50
CA ASN A 87 2.85 0.52 -9.61
C ASN A 87 3.27 -0.28 -8.38
N GLN A 88 4.15 -1.27 -8.54
CA GLN A 88 4.71 -2.05 -7.44
C GLN A 88 5.58 -1.18 -6.53
N ASN A 89 6.45 -0.33 -7.09
CA ASN A 89 7.27 0.59 -6.29
C ASN A 89 6.41 1.57 -5.49
N ARG A 90 5.35 2.10 -6.11
CA ARG A 90 4.39 3.00 -5.45
C ARG A 90 3.64 2.28 -4.32
N GLN A 91 3.15 1.06 -4.56
CA GLN A 91 2.49 0.24 -3.54
C GLN A 91 3.44 -0.08 -2.39
N GLY A 92 4.67 -0.50 -2.68
CA GLY A 92 5.67 -0.79 -1.66
C GLY A 92 6.04 0.42 -0.78
N HIS A 93 6.08 1.63 -1.34
CA HIS A 93 6.25 2.85 -0.53
C HIS A 93 5.05 3.10 0.38
N MET A 94 3.82 2.96 -0.14
CA MET A 94 2.59 3.13 0.64
C MET A 94 2.51 2.10 1.78
N ASP A 95 2.83 0.84 1.48
CA ASP A 95 2.81 -0.25 2.45
C ASP A 95 3.83 -0.02 3.56
N LYS A 96 5.03 0.47 3.24
CA LYS A 96 6.04 0.86 4.25
C LYS A 96 5.55 1.95 5.19
N VAL A 97 4.94 3.02 4.65
CA VAL A 97 4.38 4.10 5.48
C VAL A 97 3.26 3.56 6.36
N ARG A 98 2.37 2.72 5.80
CA ARG A 98 1.29 2.10 6.56
C ARG A 98 1.83 1.23 7.70
N GLN A 99 2.85 0.42 7.44
CA GLN A 99 3.52 -0.39 8.46
C GLN A 99 4.11 0.46 9.59
N GLN A 100 4.76 1.58 9.27
CA GLN A 100 5.31 2.50 10.27
C GLN A 100 4.21 3.10 11.15
N VAL A 101 3.11 3.54 10.55
CA VAL A 101 1.97 4.10 11.28
C VAL A 101 1.31 3.03 12.16
N ASP A 102 1.05 1.85 11.61
CA ASP A 102 0.44 0.73 12.35
C ASP A 102 1.33 0.32 13.55
N PHE A 103 2.66 0.33 13.37
CA PHE A 103 3.62 0.09 14.44
C PHE A 103 3.55 1.17 15.54
N GLU A 104 3.58 2.45 15.19
CA GLU A 104 3.51 3.56 16.16
C GLU A 104 2.19 3.52 16.95
N VAL A 105 1.07 3.25 16.28
CA VAL A 105 -0.24 3.10 16.92
C VAL A 105 -0.23 1.92 17.88
N ASN A 106 0.35 0.77 17.50
CA ASN A 106 0.42 -0.39 18.38
C ASN A 106 1.26 -0.13 19.63
N VAL A 107 2.45 0.46 19.47
CA VAL A 107 3.32 0.84 20.60
C VAL A 107 2.61 1.80 21.55
N ARG A 108 1.88 2.77 21.00
CA ARG A 108 1.11 3.71 21.82
C ARG A 108 -0.04 3.00 22.55
N ALA A 109 -0.78 2.13 21.86
CA ALA A 109 -1.87 1.36 22.44
C ALA A 109 -1.39 0.50 23.60
N GLU A 110 -0.23 -0.16 23.46
CA GLU A 110 0.39 -0.92 24.54
C GLU A 110 0.72 -0.06 25.76
N ASN A 111 1.30 1.13 25.56
CA ASN A 111 1.58 2.03 26.67
C ASN A 111 0.29 2.51 27.37
N GLU A 112 -0.77 2.80 26.61
CA GLU A 112 -2.08 3.17 27.16
C GLU A 112 -2.71 1.99 27.93
N ILE A 113 -2.61 0.76 27.42
CA ILE A 113 -3.06 -0.47 28.11
C ILE A 113 -2.30 -0.66 29.42
N THR A 114 -0.98 -0.55 29.41
CA THR A 114 -0.14 -0.67 30.62
C THR A 114 -0.50 0.40 31.66
N MET A 115 -0.79 1.62 31.21
CA MET A 115 -1.26 2.68 32.10
C MET A 115 -2.61 2.34 32.73
N VAL A 116 -3.56 1.82 31.95
CA VAL A 116 -4.86 1.36 32.45
C VAL A 116 -4.70 0.19 33.43
N LEU A 117 -3.85 -0.79 33.13
CA LEU A 117 -3.53 -1.91 34.02
C LEU A 117 -2.95 -1.42 35.35
N ASN A 118 -2.04 -0.46 35.32
CA ASN A 118 -1.48 0.15 36.53
C ASN A 118 -2.55 0.88 37.35
N MET A 119 -3.41 1.68 36.71
CA MET A 119 -4.51 2.36 37.41
C MET A 119 -5.51 1.37 38.02
N LEU A 120 -5.82 0.29 37.31
CA LEU A 120 -6.71 -0.77 37.81
C LEU A 120 -6.09 -1.48 39.01
N HIS A 121 -4.78 -1.78 38.95
CA HIS A 121 -4.04 -2.36 40.07
C HIS A 121 -4.07 -1.44 41.31
N GLU A 122 -3.87 -0.13 41.15
CA GLU A 122 -3.95 0.82 42.27
C GLU A 122 -5.36 0.86 42.90
N ILE A 123 -6.42 0.80 42.10
CA ILE A 123 -7.80 0.75 42.59
C ILE A 123 -8.05 -0.56 43.36
N HIS A 124 -7.58 -1.69 42.82
CA HIS A 124 -7.69 -3.01 43.44
C HIS A 124 -7.01 -3.05 44.82
N GLN A 125 -5.78 -2.51 44.91
CA GLN A 125 -5.07 -2.36 46.18
C GLN A 125 -5.81 -1.49 47.19
N LYS A 126 -6.36 -0.34 46.77
CA LYS A 126 -7.12 0.57 47.65
C LYS A 126 -8.41 -0.05 48.18
N LEU A 127 -9.04 -0.94 47.41
CA LEU A 127 -10.26 -1.65 47.82
C LEU A 127 -9.98 -2.85 48.74
N GLY A 128 -8.70 -3.19 49.00
CA GLY A 128 -8.32 -4.30 49.88
C GLY A 128 -8.65 -5.68 49.32
N LEU A 129 -8.94 -5.75 48.01
CA LEU A 129 -9.15 -6.99 47.29
C LEU A 129 -7.76 -7.60 47.07
N LYS A 130 -7.37 -8.56 47.90
CA LYS A 130 -6.16 -9.37 47.64
C LYS A 130 -6.61 -10.54 46.77
N THR A 131 -6.28 -10.49 45.49
CA THR A 131 -6.63 -11.54 44.52
C THR A 131 -5.33 -12.24 44.10
N GLU A 132 -5.39 -13.56 43.95
CA GLU A 132 -4.29 -14.41 43.42
C GLU A 132 -3.86 -14.02 41.98
N GLU A 133 -4.62 -13.13 41.33
CA GLU A 133 -4.40 -12.57 39.98
C GLU A 133 -3.25 -11.55 39.90
N ASP A 134 -2.65 -11.13 41.03
CA ASP A 134 -1.51 -10.19 41.01
C ASP A 134 -0.32 -10.72 40.21
N LYS A 135 -0.12 -12.05 40.16
CA LYS A 135 0.95 -12.64 39.35
C LYS A 135 0.67 -12.54 37.84
N GLU A 136 -0.58 -12.77 37.41
CA GLU A 136 -0.98 -12.67 35.99
C GLU A 136 -0.98 -11.20 35.54
N LEU A 137 -1.36 -10.27 36.42
CA LEU A 137 -1.31 -8.84 36.16
C LEU A 137 0.13 -8.31 36.08
N GLU A 138 1.03 -8.80 36.93
CA GLU A 138 2.47 -8.49 36.86
C GLU A 138 3.10 -9.09 35.59
N GLU A 139 2.71 -10.31 35.20
CA GLU A 139 3.12 -10.92 33.91
C GLU A 139 2.59 -10.12 32.70
N MET A 140 1.38 -9.55 32.77
CA MET A 140 0.85 -8.65 31.72
C MET A 140 1.52 -7.26 31.71
N LYS A 141 2.05 -6.80 32.84
CA LYS A 141 2.79 -5.53 32.97
C LYS A 141 4.27 -5.67 32.61
N GLU A 142 4.86 -6.85 32.77
CA GLU A 142 6.17 -7.23 32.23
C GLU A 142 6.09 -7.29 30.70
N MET A 143 6.00 -6.10 30.12
CA MET A 143 6.35 -5.68 28.77
C MET A 143 6.51 -6.84 27.76
N THR A 144 5.53 -6.96 26.86
CA THR A 144 5.93 -7.08 25.46
C THR A 144 6.65 -5.77 25.13
N ASP A 145 7.96 -5.66 25.41
CA ASP A 145 8.73 -4.47 25.04
C ASP A 145 8.88 -4.48 23.52
N VAL A 146 7.84 -4.03 22.83
CA VAL A 146 7.79 -3.97 21.37
C VAL A 146 8.91 -3.07 20.83
N LYS A 147 9.44 -2.17 21.67
CA LYS A 147 10.60 -1.35 21.34
C LYS A 147 11.91 -2.16 21.30
N GLN A 148 12.11 -3.09 22.24
CA GLN A 148 13.26 -4.01 22.22
C GLN A 148 13.18 -5.01 21.06
N ILE A 149 11.99 -5.55 20.76
CA ILE A 149 11.81 -6.49 19.64
C ILE A 149 12.15 -5.81 18.29
N HIS A 150 11.75 -4.55 18.11
CA HIS A 150 12.08 -3.81 16.88
C HIS A 150 13.59 -3.56 16.74
N GLN A 151 14.29 -3.23 17.84
CA GLN A 151 15.74 -3.05 17.83
C GLN A 151 16.49 -4.35 17.47
N THR A 152 16.07 -5.50 17.98
CA THR A 152 16.68 -6.80 17.62
C THR A 152 16.51 -7.11 16.13
N ILE A 153 15.34 -6.78 15.54
CA ILE A 153 15.07 -7.03 14.12
C ILE A 153 15.88 -6.09 13.21
N ASP A 154 16.00 -4.80 13.56
CA ASP A 154 16.81 -3.83 12.81
C ASP A 154 18.31 -4.16 12.87
N GLU A 155 18.80 -4.67 14.00
CA GLU A 155 20.18 -5.13 14.16
C GLU A 155 20.48 -6.41 13.36
N GLU A 156 19.56 -7.38 13.35
CA GLU A 156 19.69 -8.60 12.53
C GLU A 156 19.66 -8.30 11.02
N GLN A 157 18.77 -7.41 10.57
CA GLN A 157 18.72 -7.01 9.15
C GLN A 157 19.97 -6.24 8.72
N SER A 158 20.49 -5.35 9.56
CA SER A 158 21.72 -4.58 9.29
C SER A 158 22.97 -5.47 9.29
N GLY A 159 23.02 -6.48 10.16
CA GLY A 159 24.10 -7.47 10.21
C GLY A 159 24.14 -8.38 8.98
N SER A 160 22.99 -8.66 8.36
CA SER A 160 22.89 -9.49 7.14
C SER A 160 23.35 -8.77 5.87
N LEU A 161 23.18 -7.44 5.79
CA LEU A 161 23.59 -6.61 4.65
C LEU A 161 25.09 -6.32 4.60
N ASN A 162 25.79 -6.38 5.75
CA ASN A 162 27.23 -6.12 5.85
C ASN A 162 28.11 -7.39 5.70
N LYS A 163 27.50 -8.55 5.46
CA LYS A 163 28.19 -9.85 5.40
C LYS A 163 28.32 -10.44 3.97
N ASN A 164 27.90 -9.69 2.95
CA ASN A 164 28.08 -9.98 1.52
C ASN A 164 28.90 -8.89 0.85
#